data_AF-A0A2V9DJ60-F1
#
_entry.id   AF-A0A2V9DJ60-F1
#
_cell.length_a   1.000
_cell.length_b   1.000
_cell.length_c   1.000
_cell.angle_alpha   90.00
_cell.angle_beta   90.00
_cell.angle_gamma   90.00
#
_symmetry.space_group_name_H-M   'P 1'
#
loop_
_entity.id
_entity.type
_entity.pdbx_description
1 polymer ?
#
loop_
_entity_poly.entity_id
_entity_poly.type
_entity_poly.pdbx_seq_one_letter_code
_entity_poly.pdbx_strand_id
1 'polypeptide(L)'
;MGWRDEMRRKVERQILAWLLGLVTLLGIPRAGSASDDEDEFILRCSPEAIHEIVRRHGLTLLRSHGSQNIHFVRATVAARPEHFLSNLRSDPDVQGIEADTDVMFPEARPGLKVDQSTASILDMLRNRSVVPFYGSRV
;
A
#
# COMPACT_ATOMS: atom_id res chain seq x y z
N MET A 1 8.96 -47.83 35.37
CA MET A 1 8.25 -46.74 34.66
C MET A 1 7.10 -46.28 35.56
N GLY A 2 7.15 -45.26 36.40
CA GLY A 2 8.08 -44.15 36.55
C GLY A 2 7.21 -42.92 36.85
N TRP A 3 6.67 -42.78 38.08
CA TRP A 3 5.78 -41.68 38.50
C TRP A 3 6.30 -40.26 38.14
N ARG A 4 7.60 -40.14 37.89
CA ARG A 4 8.27 -38.93 37.39
C ARG A 4 7.83 -38.53 35.97
N ASP A 5 7.49 -39.48 35.10
CA ASP A 5 7.05 -39.21 33.71
C ASP A 5 5.62 -38.68 33.67
N GLU A 6 4.77 -39.13 34.59
CA GLU A 6 3.39 -38.65 34.72
C GLU A 6 3.33 -37.20 35.21
N MET A 7 4.18 -36.87 36.19
CA MET A 7 4.31 -35.51 36.70
C MET A 7 4.84 -34.55 35.62
N ARG A 8 5.82 -34.98 34.81
CA ARG A 8 6.35 -34.17 33.70
C ARG A 8 5.28 -33.84 32.66
N ARG A 9 4.46 -34.82 32.25
CA ARG A 9 3.37 -34.60 31.28
C ARG A 9 2.30 -33.64 31.78
N LYS A 10 2.01 -33.66 33.09
CA LYS A 10 1.04 -32.75 33.71
C LYS A 10 1.54 -31.30 33.72
N VAL A 11 2.83 -31.12 34.01
CA VAL A 11 3.50 -29.81 33.98
C VAL A 11 3.58 -29.26 32.55
N GLU A 12 3.93 -30.09 31.56
CA GLU A 12 3.95 -29.68 30.15
C GLU A 12 2.58 -29.22 29.65
N ARG A 13 1.51 -29.96 30.01
CA ARG A 13 0.14 -29.57 29.67
C ARG A 13 -0.29 -28.25 30.32
N GLN A 14 0.13 -28.01 31.56
CA GLN A 14 -0.13 -26.73 32.22
C GLN A 14 0.66 -25.61 31.54
N ILE A 15 1.94 -25.80 31.23
CA ILE A 15 2.75 -24.80 30.52
C ILE A 15 2.14 -24.48 29.16
N LEU A 16 1.67 -25.48 28.42
CA LEU A 16 0.96 -25.28 27.15
C LEU A 16 -0.34 -24.48 27.33
N ALA A 17 -1.12 -24.77 28.36
CA ALA A 17 -2.33 -24.01 28.69
C ALA A 17 -2.01 -22.55 29.09
N TRP A 18 -0.92 -22.34 29.84
CA TRP A 18 -0.43 -21.01 30.20
C TRP A 18 0.06 -20.23 28.97
N LEU A 19 0.77 -20.87 28.04
CA LEU A 19 1.20 -20.25 26.78
C LEU A 19 0.01 -19.91 25.89
N LEU A 20 -0.98 -20.79 25.79
CA LEU A 20 -2.20 -20.52 25.01
C LEU A 20 -2.99 -19.34 25.59
N GLY A 21 -3.13 -19.29 26.91
CA GLY A 21 -3.76 -18.18 27.63
C GLY A 21 -3.01 -16.85 27.46
N LEU A 22 -1.67 -16.89 27.47
CA LEU A 22 -0.83 -15.71 27.26
C LEU A 22 -0.95 -15.18 25.83
N VAL A 23 -1.05 -16.06 24.82
CA VAL A 23 -1.27 -15.68 23.41
C VAL A 23 -2.64 -15.04 23.18
N THR A 24 -3.66 -15.39 23.96
CA THR A 24 -4.96 -14.71 23.92
C THR A 24 -4.99 -13.37 24.66
N LEU A 25 -4.12 -13.16 25.65
CA LEU A 25 -4.08 -11.93 26.47
C LEU A 25 -3.14 -10.87 25.89
N LEU A 26 -1.99 -11.27 25.34
CA LEU A 26 -1.26 -10.45 24.37
C LEU A 26 -2.11 -10.46 23.11
N GLY A 27 -3.08 -9.54 23.00
CA GLY A 27 -3.72 -9.25 21.73
C GLY A 27 -2.63 -8.92 20.74
N ILE A 28 -2.17 -9.92 19.98
CA ILE A 28 -1.21 -9.74 18.90
C ILE A 28 -1.98 -8.80 17.98
N PRO A 29 -1.56 -7.51 17.84
CA PRO A 29 -2.08 -6.73 16.74
C PRO A 29 -1.74 -7.57 15.54
N ARG A 30 -2.76 -8.09 14.86
CA ARG A 30 -2.63 -8.76 13.59
C ARG A 30 -1.76 -7.81 12.79
N ALA A 31 -0.50 -8.16 12.58
CA ALA A 31 0.40 -7.36 11.79
C ALA A 31 -0.35 -7.22 10.46
N GLY A 32 -0.84 -6.01 10.20
CA GLY A 32 -1.52 -5.69 8.96
C GLY A 32 -0.55 -6.09 7.88
N SER A 33 -0.91 -7.15 7.17
CA SER A 33 -0.28 -7.46 5.90
C SER A 33 -0.41 -6.19 5.06
N ALA A 34 0.68 -5.76 4.44
CA ALA A 34 0.76 -4.61 3.56
C ALA A 34 -0.25 -4.69 2.39
N SER A 35 -1.50 -4.32 2.66
CA SER A 35 -2.58 -4.23 1.67
C SER A 35 -3.57 -3.11 2.00
N ASP A 36 -3.18 -2.15 2.85
CA ASP A 36 -4.04 -1.02 3.26
C ASP A 36 -4.14 0.05 2.14
N ASP A 37 -3.24 -0.01 1.14
CA ASP A 37 -3.18 0.91 -0.01
C ASP A 37 -4.13 0.51 -1.15
N GLU A 38 -4.64 -0.74 -1.16
CA GLU A 38 -5.50 -1.24 -2.25
C GLU A 38 -6.85 -0.52 -2.34
N ASP A 39 -7.23 0.21 -1.28
CA ASP A 39 -8.47 0.98 -1.17
C ASP A 39 -8.24 2.50 -1.24
N GLU A 40 -7.03 2.94 -1.55
CA GLU A 40 -6.67 4.36 -1.68
C GLU A 40 -6.63 4.82 -3.14
N PHE A 41 -7.22 5.99 -3.38
CA PHE A 41 -7.39 6.53 -4.72
C PHE A 41 -7.08 8.02 -4.77
N ILE A 42 -6.52 8.43 -5.91
CA ILE A 42 -6.39 9.81 -6.31
C ILE A 42 -7.63 10.17 -7.14
N LEU A 43 -8.46 11.05 -6.60
CA LEU A 43 -9.68 11.55 -7.22
C LEU A 43 -9.46 12.96 -7.77
N ARG A 44 -9.84 13.18 -9.03
CA ARG A 44 -9.83 14.50 -9.65
C ARG A 44 -11.25 15.02 -9.77
N CYS A 45 -11.54 16.10 -9.05
CA CYS A 45 -12.84 16.77 -9.08
C CYS A 45 -12.72 18.21 -8.56
N SER A 46 -13.74 19.03 -8.84
CA SER A 46 -13.82 20.39 -8.32
C SER A 46 -13.81 20.38 -6.77
N PRO A 47 -13.14 21.33 -6.11
CA PRO A 47 -13.09 21.40 -4.64
C PRO A 47 -14.46 21.62 -4.00
N GLU A 48 -15.44 22.15 -4.74
CA GLU A 48 -16.82 22.31 -4.31
C GLU A 48 -17.59 20.97 -4.32
N ALA A 49 -17.21 20.05 -5.21
CA ALA A 49 -17.92 18.79 -5.41
C ALA A 49 -17.40 17.64 -4.53
N ILE A 50 -16.16 17.74 -4.01
CA ILE A 50 -15.50 16.65 -3.27
C ILE A 50 -16.33 16.13 -2.10
N HIS A 51 -16.92 17.02 -1.30
CA HIS A 51 -17.70 16.62 -0.13
C HIS A 51 -18.97 15.84 -0.50
N GLU A 52 -19.63 16.22 -1.59
CA GLU A 52 -20.80 15.50 -2.09
C GLU A 52 -20.42 14.16 -2.73
N ILE A 53 -19.32 14.09 -3.47
CA ILE A 53 -18.81 12.82 -4.03
C ILE A 53 -18.48 11.85 -2.90
N VAL A 54 -17.73 12.32 -1.89
CA VAL A 54 -17.32 11.51 -0.75
C VAL A 54 -18.54 10.96 -0.01
N ARG A 55 -19.55 11.79 0.22
CA ARG A 55 -20.81 11.40 0.86
C ARG A 55 -21.63 10.42 0.00
N ARG A 56 -21.75 10.65 -1.31
CA ARG A 56 -22.54 9.81 -2.24
C ARG A 56 -21.97 8.41 -2.38
N HIS A 57 -20.65 8.30 -2.45
CA HIS A 57 -19.96 7.03 -2.69
C HIS A 57 -19.41 6.37 -1.42
N GLY A 58 -19.65 6.96 -0.25
CA GLY A 58 -19.19 6.40 1.02
C GLY A 58 -17.66 6.33 1.12
N LEU A 59 -16.98 7.34 0.57
CA LEU A 59 -15.53 7.48 0.66
C LEU A 59 -15.15 8.19 1.96
N THR A 60 -13.87 8.12 2.30
CA THR A 60 -13.26 8.95 3.33
C THR A 60 -12.22 9.85 2.68
N LEU A 61 -12.33 11.16 2.87
CA LEU A 61 -11.34 12.12 2.39
C LEU A 61 -10.12 12.11 3.33
N LEU A 62 -8.95 11.71 2.81
CA LEU A 62 -7.70 11.68 3.56
C LEU A 62 -6.93 12.99 3.43
N ARG A 63 -6.85 13.52 2.19
CA ARG A 63 -6.14 14.76 1.89
C ARG A 63 -6.80 15.47 0.72
N SER A 64 -6.78 16.79 0.71
CA SER A 64 -7.26 17.59 -0.41
C SER A 64 -6.21 18.60 -0.84
N HIS A 65 -6.03 18.75 -2.14
CA HIS A 65 -5.25 19.80 -2.77
C HIS A 65 -6.12 20.56 -3.78
N GLY A 66 -6.96 21.44 -3.24
CA GLY A 66 -7.97 22.17 -4.01
C GLY A 66 -7.43 23.01 -5.17
N SER A 67 -6.21 23.55 -5.07
CA SER A 67 -5.58 24.32 -6.14
C SER A 67 -5.27 23.52 -7.42
N GLN A 68 -5.18 22.19 -7.33
CA GLN A 68 -4.96 21.33 -8.50
C GLN A 68 -6.15 20.40 -8.77
N ASN A 69 -7.25 20.54 -8.03
CA ASN A 69 -8.41 19.65 -8.11
C ASN A 69 -8.05 18.18 -7.85
N ILE A 70 -7.08 17.93 -6.96
CA ILE A 70 -6.58 16.59 -6.63
C ILE A 70 -6.95 16.30 -5.17
N HIS A 71 -7.62 15.17 -4.94
CA HIS A 71 -8.09 14.74 -3.63
C HIS A 71 -7.74 13.29 -3.42
N PHE A 72 -7.21 12.98 -2.24
CA PHE A 72 -6.83 11.64 -1.85
C PHE A 72 -7.94 11.04 -0.98
N VAL A 73 -8.51 9.92 -1.43
CA VAL A 73 -9.70 9.33 -0.85
C VAL A 73 -9.49 7.84 -0.60
N ARG A 74 -10.14 7.32 0.43
CA ARG A 74 -10.14 5.89 0.77
C ARG A 74 -11.55 5.31 0.66
N ALA A 75 -11.69 4.15 0.06
CA ALA A 75 -12.93 3.39 0.09
C ALA A 75 -13.06 2.63 1.42
N THR A 76 -14.20 2.74 2.11
CA THR A 76 -14.35 2.14 3.45
C THR A 76 -14.56 0.62 3.41
N VAL A 77 -15.22 0.10 2.38
CA VAL A 77 -15.38 -1.36 2.11
C VAL A 77 -15.72 -1.54 0.62
N ALA A 78 -14.73 -1.65 -0.25
CA ALA A 78 -14.99 -1.98 -1.65
C ALA A 78 -15.18 -3.50 -1.82
N ALA A 79 -16.37 -4.03 -1.48
CA ALA A 79 -16.66 -5.47 -1.64
C ALA A 79 -16.49 -5.98 -3.09
N ARG A 80 -16.48 -5.07 -4.08
CA ARG A 80 -16.15 -5.30 -5.49
C ARG A 80 -15.48 -4.04 -6.10
N PRO A 81 -14.14 -3.93 -6.08
CA PRO A 81 -13.44 -2.70 -6.48
C PRO A 81 -13.73 -2.28 -7.92
N GLU A 82 -13.81 -3.23 -8.87
CA GLU A 82 -14.11 -2.97 -10.29
C GLU A 82 -15.45 -2.23 -10.51
N HIS A 83 -16.53 -2.75 -9.91
CA HIS A 83 -17.87 -2.17 -10.07
C HIS A 83 -17.99 -0.83 -9.34
N PHE A 84 -17.35 -0.72 -8.17
CA PHE A 84 -17.28 0.52 -7.42
C PHE A 84 -16.57 1.63 -8.23
N LEU A 85 -15.39 1.33 -8.79
CA LEU A 85 -14.63 2.26 -9.60
C LEU A 85 -15.37 2.64 -10.89
N SER A 86 -16.07 1.70 -11.52
CA SER A 86 -16.93 1.99 -12.67
C SER A 86 -18.04 2.97 -12.33
N ASN A 87 -18.71 2.79 -11.18
CA ASN A 87 -19.76 3.70 -10.72
C ASN A 87 -19.19 5.09 -10.41
N LEU A 88 -18.04 5.15 -9.74
CA LEU A 88 -17.39 6.41 -9.38
C LEU A 88 -16.91 7.18 -10.64
N ARG A 89 -16.42 6.47 -11.66
CA ARG A 89 -16.07 7.04 -12.98
C ARG A 89 -17.27 7.57 -13.76
N SER A 90 -18.46 7.03 -13.51
CA SER A 90 -19.69 7.48 -14.18
C SER A 90 -20.33 8.71 -13.53
N ASP A 91 -19.83 9.15 -12.37
CA ASP A 91 -20.33 10.33 -11.69
C ASP A 91 -19.95 11.60 -12.48
N PRO A 92 -20.92 12.50 -12.79
CA PRO A 92 -20.67 13.68 -13.61
C PRO A 92 -19.67 14.66 -12.99
N ASP A 93 -19.50 14.64 -11.67
CA ASP A 93 -18.60 15.56 -10.97
C ASP A 93 -17.15 15.02 -10.89
N VAL A 94 -16.93 13.77 -11.32
CA VAL A 94 -15.63 13.11 -11.31
C VAL A 94 -14.94 13.28 -12.67
N GLN A 95 -13.79 13.95 -12.66
CA GLN A 95 -12.97 14.19 -13.85
C GLN A 95 -12.00 13.04 -14.13
N GLY A 96 -11.59 12.32 -13.08
CA GLY A 96 -10.68 11.18 -13.19
C GLY A 96 -10.44 10.50 -11.86
N ILE A 97 -10.08 9.22 -11.93
CA ILE A 97 -9.70 8.42 -10.76
C ILE A 97 -8.57 7.47 -11.11
N GLU A 98 -7.59 7.41 -10.23
CA GLU A 98 -6.39 6.59 -10.31
C GLU A 98 -6.17 5.90 -8.96
N ALA A 99 -5.68 4.66 -8.98
CA ALA A 99 -5.28 3.96 -7.75
C ALA A 99 -3.99 4.56 -7.22
N ASP A 100 -3.84 4.67 -5.90
CA ASP A 100 -2.53 4.98 -5.36
C ASP A 100 -1.60 3.80 -5.63
N THR A 101 -0.56 4.03 -6.42
CA THR A 101 0.39 2.98 -6.81
C THR A 101 1.78 3.44 -6.45
N ASP A 102 2.57 2.51 -5.92
CA ASP A 102 3.98 2.73 -5.70
C ASP A 102 4.68 3.10 -7.02
N VAL A 103 5.28 4.28 -7.05
CA VAL A 103 6.09 4.71 -8.18
C VAL A 103 7.46 4.06 -8.06
N MET A 104 7.76 3.15 -8.98
CA MET A 104 9.10 2.58 -9.11
C MET A 104 10.05 3.59 -9.72
N PHE A 105 11.03 4.02 -8.93
CA PHE A 105 12.13 4.84 -9.42
C PHE A 105 13.02 4.03 -10.36
N PRO A 106 13.49 4.58 -11.49
CA PRO A 106 14.39 3.88 -12.40
C PRO A 106 15.72 3.50 -11.71
N GLU A 107 16.13 4.23 -10.68
CA GLU A 107 17.30 3.93 -9.84
C GLU A 107 17.01 2.82 -8.81
N ALA A 108 15.75 2.57 -8.46
CA ALA A 108 15.36 1.51 -7.53
C ALA A 108 15.14 0.16 -8.21
N ARG A 109 15.70 -0.03 -9.41
CA ARG A 109 15.62 -1.30 -10.13
C ARG A 109 16.16 -2.42 -9.24
N PRO A 110 15.40 -3.52 -9.06
CA PRO A 110 15.89 -4.69 -8.34
C PRO A 110 17.22 -5.15 -8.95
N GLY A 111 18.28 -5.13 -8.14
CA GLY A 111 19.64 -5.47 -8.57
C GLY A 111 20.59 -4.29 -8.81
N LEU A 112 20.10 -3.03 -8.80
CA LEU A 112 20.99 -1.86 -8.84
C LEU A 112 21.61 -1.63 -7.45
N LYS A 113 22.90 -1.94 -7.32
CA LYS A 113 23.71 -1.64 -6.14
C LYS A 113 24.40 -0.29 -6.30
N VAL A 114 24.09 0.70 -5.47
CA VAL A 114 24.68 2.05 -5.61
C VAL A 114 26.14 2.09 -5.12
N ASP A 115 26.56 1.08 -4.34
CA ASP A 115 27.93 0.87 -3.87
C ASP A 115 28.84 0.17 -4.88
N GLN A 116 28.32 -0.21 -6.06
CA GLN A 116 29.13 -0.80 -7.12
C GLN A 116 29.88 0.28 -7.92
N SER A 117 30.88 -0.15 -8.69
CA SER A 117 31.63 0.75 -9.56
C SER A 117 30.72 1.48 -10.55
N THR A 118 30.98 2.77 -10.79
CA THR A 118 30.27 3.59 -11.77
C THR A 118 30.21 2.93 -13.14
N ALA A 119 31.24 2.17 -13.53
CA ALA A 119 31.25 1.41 -14.77
C ALA A 119 30.19 0.30 -14.81
N SER A 120 30.01 -0.45 -13.71
CA SER A 120 28.97 -1.48 -13.60
C SER A 120 27.56 -0.89 -13.57
N ILE A 121 27.38 0.28 -12.95
CA ILE A 121 26.09 0.99 -12.98
C ILE A 121 25.74 1.35 -14.43
N LEU A 122 26.68 1.92 -15.17
CA LEU A 122 26.46 2.33 -16.57
C LEU A 122 26.21 1.14 -17.51
N ASP A 123 26.85 0.00 -17.27
CA ASP A 123 26.70 -1.21 -18.09
C ASP A 123 25.31 -1.86 -17.95
N MET A 124 24.66 -1.70 -16.79
CA MET A 124 23.29 -2.18 -16.55
C MET A 124 22.20 -1.27 -17.14
N LEU A 125 22.55 -0.06 -17.59
CA LEU A 125 21.60 0.84 -18.24
C LEU A 125 21.39 0.43 -19.70
N ARG A 126 20.31 -0.34 -19.94
CA ARG A 126 19.92 -0.85 -21.28
C ARG A 126 19.79 0.24 -22.37
N ASN A 127 19.55 1.49 -21.97
CA ASN A 127 19.46 2.65 -22.86
C ASN A 127 20.56 3.67 -22.51
N ARG A 128 21.82 3.41 -22.91
CA ARG A 128 22.94 4.35 -22.76
C ARG A 128 22.82 5.65 -23.59
N SER A 129 21.66 5.94 -24.17
CA SER A 129 21.48 7.09 -25.04
C SER A 129 21.43 8.37 -24.20
N VAL A 130 22.56 9.06 -24.19
CA VAL A 130 22.76 10.51 -24.01
C VAL A 130 21.43 11.26 -24.03
N VAL A 131 20.96 11.69 -22.85
CA VAL A 131 19.92 12.71 -22.76
C VAL A 131 20.54 13.99 -23.34
N PRO A 132 19.92 14.66 -24.32
CA PRO A 132 20.46 15.92 -24.81
C PRO A 132 20.47 16.94 -23.67
N PHE A 133 21.66 17.24 -23.15
CA PHE A 133 21.86 18.35 -22.24
C PHE A 133 21.90 19.61 -23.10
N TYR A 134 20.83 20.40 -23.07
CA TYR A 134 20.71 21.65 -23.82
C TYR A 134 21.03 21.52 -25.32
N GLY A 135 20.37 20.59 -26.02
CA GLY A 135 20.34 20.59 -27.48
C GLY A 135 21.65 20.23 -28.19
N SER A 136 22.66 19.72 -27.49
CA SER A 136 23.88 19.19 -28.11
C SER A 136 24.05 17.70 -27.83
N ARG A 137 24.44 16.94 -28.87
CA ARG A 137 24.88 15.55 -28.75
C ARG A 137 26.34 15.58 -28.28
N VAL A 138 26.61 15.01 -27.12
CA VAL A 138 27.96 14.65 -26.64
C VAL A 138 28.12 13.15 -26.68
#